data_AF-A0A9P7C1D7-F1
#
_entry.id   AF-A0A9P7C1D7-F1
#
_cell.length_a   1.000
_cell.length_b   1.000
_cell.length_c   1.000
_cell.angle_alpha   90.00
_cell.angle_beta   90.00
_cell.angle_gamma   90.00
#
_symmetry.space_group_name_H-M   'P 1'
#
loop_
_entity.id
_entity.type
_entity.pdbx_description
1 polymer ?
#
loop_
_entity_poly.entity_id
_entity_poly.type
_entity_poly.pdbx_seq_one_letter_code
_entity_poly.pdbx_strand_id
1 'polypeptide(L)'
;MGLVIACMRNFRKLDQLCRDGVWRTAITPPPNVSGKRLGIFGMGAIGEKLATRASSFRMPIGYHNRNPKAGSPYHGIAGAGRRGLSGQRGPRRASGG
;
A
#
# COMPACT_ATOMS: atom_id res chain seq x y z
N MET A 1 -7.60 -5.27 9.10
CA MET A 1 -6.71 -4.10 8.98
C MET A 1 -5.81 -3.86 10.18
N GLY A 2 -6.16 -4.31 11.40
CA GLY A 2 -5.33 -4.07 12.60
C GLY A 2 -3.86 -4.48 12.47
N LEU A 3 -3.58 -5.68 11.92
CA LEU A 3 -2.20 -6.15 11.74
C LEU A 3 -1.39 -5.30 10.76
N VAL A 4 -1.99 -4.88 9.64
CA VAL A 4 -1.35 -4.03 8.63
C VAL A 4 -0.89 -2.71 9.26
N ILE A 5 -1.77 -2.06 10.01
CA ILE A 5 -1.47 -0.80 10.70
C ILE A 5 -0.41 -1.01 11.78
N ALA A 6 -0.52 -2.09 12.55
CA ALA A 6 0.44 -2.42 13.61
C ALA A 6 1.85 -2.65 13.07
N CYS A 7 1.99 -3.36 11.95
CA CYS A 7 3.26 -3.57 11.27
C CYS A 7 3.84 -2.26 10.72
N MET A 8 3.02 -1.44 10.07
CA MET A 8 3.49 -0.19 9.46
C MET A 8 3.91 0.86 10.49
N ARG A 9 3.21 0.95 11.63
CA ARG A 9 3.53 1.92 12.69
C ARG A 9 4.51 1.39 13.74
N ASN A 10 5.06 0.19 13.53
CA ASN A 10 5.90 -0.51 14.51
C ASN A 10 5.28 -0.54 15.92
N PHE A 11 3.98 -0.86 15.99
CA PHE A 11 3.18 -0.74 17.20
C PHE A 11 3.75 -1.56 18.36
N ARG A 12 4.35 -2.73 18.08
CA ARG A 12 5.00 -3.56 19.09
C ARG A 12 6.17 -2.84 19.78
N LYS A 13 7.03 -2.16 19.03
CA LYS A 13 8.16 -1.42 19.60
C LYS A 13 7.68 -0.22 20.41
N LEU A 14 6.66 0.49 19.93
CA LEU A 14 6.06 1.62 20.66
C LEU A 14 5.36 1.17 21.94
N ASP A 15 4.66 0.04 21.93
CA ASP A 15 4.03 -0.57 23.10
C ASP A 15 5.08 -0.95 24.15
N GLN A 16 6.21 -1.55 23.74
CA GLN A 16 7.31 -1.85 24.65
C GLN A 16 7.92 -0.57 25.24
N LEU A 17 8.23 0.43 24.41
CA LEU A 17 8.79 1.72 24.88
C LEU A 17 7.85 2.44 25.85
N CYS A 18 6.54 2.35 25.63
CA CYS A 18 5.54 2.89 26.55
C CYS A 18 5.57 2.19 27.91
N ARG A 19 5.76 0.86 27.93
CA ARG A 19 5.91 0.08 29.18
C ARG A 19 7.24 0.35 29.88
N ASP A 20 8.28 0.64 29.12
CA ASP A 20 9.60 1.01 29.64
C ASP A 20 9.64 2.47 30.14
N GLY A 21 8.52 3.19 30.12
CA GLY A 21 8.41 4.58 30.59
C GLY A 21 8.97 5.63 29.63
N VAL A 22 9.33 5.24 28.41
CA VAL A 22 9.87 6.17 27.40
C VAL A 22 8.72 6.97 26.79
N TRP A 23 8.71 8.27 27.08
CA TRP A 23 7.66 9.15 26.60
C TRP A 23 7.82 9.52 25.12
N ARG A 24 6.70 9.91 24.51
CA ARG A 24 6.55 10.16 23.07
C ARG A 24 7.53 11.20 22.51
N THR A 25 8.04 12.10 23.35
CA THR A 25 9.00 13.16 23.01
C THR A 25 10.41 12.63 22.69
N ALA A 26 10.75 11.42 23.15
CA ALA A 26 12.06 10.79 22.94
C ALA A 26 12.08 9.80 21.75
N ILE A 27 10.98 9.70 20.99
CA ILE A 27 10.79 8.66 19.97
C ILE A 27 10.56 9.30 18.59
N THR A 28 11.26 8.82 17.57
CA THR A 28 11.02 9.21 16.17
C THR A 28 9.56 8.94 15.78
N PRO A 29 8.83 9.92 15.22
CA PRO A 29 7.45 9.73 14.82
C PRO A 29 7.29 8.51 13.90
N PRO A 30 6.36 7.57 14.21
CA PRO A 30 6.16 6.40 13.38
C PRO A 30 5.69 6.82 11.99
N PRO A 31 6.11 6.10 10.93
CA PRO A 31 5.77 6.47 9.57
C PRO A 31 4.26 6.43 9.36
N ASN A 32 3.75 7.40 8.60
CA ASN A 32 2.34 7.46 8.26
C ASN A 32 1.91 6.29 7.39
N VAL A 33 0.70 5.80 7.63
CA VAL A 33 0.09 4.69 6.90
C VAL A 33 -0.51 5.17 5.58
N SER A 34 -1.03 6.40 5.55
CA SER A 34 -1.63 7.03 4.39
C SER A 34 -0.62 7.28 3.27
N GLY A 35 -1.00 6.97 2.03
CA GLY A 35 -0.16 7.17 0.84
C GLY A 35 0.85 6.05 0.56
N LYS A 36 1.02 5.07 1.46
CA LYS A 36 1.87 3.90 1.21
C LYS A 36 1.13 2.86 0.34
N ARG A 37 1.87 2.21 -0.56
CA ARG A 37 1.33 1.22 -1.51
C ARG A 37 1.10 -0.12 -0.82
N LEU A 38 -0.05 -0.74 -1.02
CA LEU A 38 -0.38 -2.09 -0.52
C LEU A 38 -0.33 -3.10 -1.67
N GLY A 39 0.56 -4.08 -1.57
CA GLY A 39 0.61 -5.23 -2.48
C GLY A 39 -0.19 -6.41 -1.93
N ILE A 40 -1.13 -6.94 -2.71
CA ILE A 40 -1.94 -8.12 -2.34
C ILE A 40 -1.53 -9.30 -3.24
N PHE A 41 -1.02 -10.36 -2.65
CA PHE A 41 -0.71 -11.60 -3.37
C PHE A 41 -1.93 -12.53 -3.34
N GLY A 42 -2.57 -12.73 -4.50
CA GLY A 42 -3.82 -13.47 -4.64
C GLY A 42 -5.07 -12.61 -4.42
N MET A 43 -5.79 -12.30 -5.50
CA MET A 43 -7.03 -11.51 -5.45
C MET A 43 -8.27 -12.41 -5.32
N GLY A 44 -8.41 -13.07 -4.16
CA GLY A 44 -9.61 -13.84 -3.78
C GLY A 44 -10.62 -13.01 -2.98
N ALA A 45 -11.66 -13.64 -2.43
CA ALA A 45 -12.70 -12.96 -1.64
C ALA A 45 -12.15 -12.16 -0.44
N ILE A 46 -11.10 -12.68 0.22
CA ILE A 46 -10.42 -11.99 1.33
C ILE A 46 -9.60 -10.81 0.80
N GLY A 47 -8.86 -11.00 -0.29
CA GLY A 47 -8.07 -9.95 -0.93
C GLY A 47 -8.90 -8.76 -1.37
N GLU A 48 -10.10 -8.99 -1.93
CA GLU A 48 -11.03 -7.93 -2.30
C GLU A 48 -11.55 -7.17 -1.09
N LYS A 49 -11.99 -7.90 -0.06
CA LYS A 49 -12.43 -7.31 1.22
C LYS A 49 -11.32 -6.49 1.88
N LEU A 50 -10.06 -6.91 1.73
CA LEU A 50 -8.89 -6.18 2.19
C LEU A 50 -8.67 -4.92 1.34
N ALA A 51 -8.67 -5.05 0.01
CA ALA A 51 -8.50 -3.94 -0.92
C ALA A 51 -9.54 -2.84 -0.70
N THR A 52 -10.81 -3.20 -0.52
CA THR A 52 -11.90 -2.24 -0.25
C THR A 52 -11.71 -1.49 1.06
N ARG A 53 -11.15 -2.14 2.10
CA ARG A 53 -10.83 -1.43 3.35
C ARG A 53 -9.60 -0.56 3.20
N ALA A 54 -8.61 -0.99 2.41
CA ALA A 54 -7.37 -0.26 2.19
C ALA A 54 -7.56 0.98 1.32
N SER A 55 -8.55 0.97 0.42
CA SER A 55 -8.90 2.13 -0.40
C SER A 55 -9.41 3.29 0.47
N SER A 56 -10.16 3.00 1.54
CA SER A 56 -10.56 4.00 2.55
C SER A 56 -9.37 4.65 3.26
N PHE A 57 -8.23 3.96 3.38
CA PHE A 57 -6.99 4.51 3.94
C PHE A 57 -6.14 5.29 2.92
N ARG A 58 -6.66 5.54 1.71
CA ARG A 58 -5.95 6.20 0.59
C ARG A 58 -4.62 5.50 0.25
N MET A 59 -4.60 4.17 0.35
CA MET A 59 -3.43 3.37 -0.02
C MET A 59 -3.58 2.91 -1.46
N PRO A 60 -2.64 3.23 -2.37
CA PRO A 60 -2.65 2.66 -3.71
C PRO A 60 -2.49 1.14 -3.62
N ILE A 61 -3.45 0.40 -4.18
CA ILE A 61 -3.48 -1.07 -4.11
C ILE A 61 -2.97 -1.65 -5.43
N GLY A 62 -1.98 -2.53 -5.36
CA GLY A 62 -1.58 -3.41 -6.45
C GLY A 62 -1.80 -4.86 -6.05
N TYR A 63 -2.12 -5.73 -7.01
CA TYR A 63 -2.23 -7.16 -6.73
C TYR A 63 -1.47 -8.02 -7.72
N HIS A 64 -0.97 -9.15 -7.26
CA HIS A 64 -0.36 -10.16 -8.11
C HIS A 64 -1.19 -11.43 -8.08
N ASN A 65 -1.53 -11.98 -9.24
CA ASN A 65 -2.22 -13.26 -9.34
C ASN A 65 -1.67 -14.07 -10.53
N ARG A 66 -1.71 -15.41 -10.43
CA ARG A 66 -1.26 -16.29 -11.52
C ARG A 66 -2.12 -16.11 -12.78
N ASN A 67 -3.43 -16.03 -12.59
CA ASN A 67 -4.38 -15.61 -13.64
C ASN A 67 -5.02 -14.28 -13.21
N PRO A 68 -4.97 -13.22 -14.03
CA PRO A 68 -5.62 -11.96 -13.70
C PRO A 68 -7.12 -12.18 -13.50
N LYS A 69 -7.69 -11.61 -12.43
CA LYS A 69 -9.13 -11.67 -12.18
C LYS A 69 -9.83 -10.68 -13.11
N ALA A 70 -10.60 -11.18 -14.08
CA ALA A 70 -11.42 -10.36 -14.96
C ALA A 70 -12.42 -9.55 -14.11
N GLY A 71 -12.52 -8.24 -14.39
CA GLY A 71 -13.45 -7.34 -13.70
C GLY A 71 -12.98 -6.81 -12.34
N SER A 72 -11.74 -7.06 -11.90
CA SER A 72 -11.22 -6.41 -10.69
C SER A 72 -10.92 -4.93 -10.95
N PRO A 73 -11.41 -3.99 -10.13
CA PRO A 73 -11.13 -2.56 -10.28
C PRO A 73 -9.70 -2.19 -9.84
N TYR A 74 -8.94 -3.14 -9.30
CA TYR A 74 -7.58 -2.92 -8.81
C TYR A 74 -6.55 -3.20 -9.89
N HIS A 75 -5.34 -2.63 -9.77
CA HIS A 75 -4.30 -2.82 -10.76
C HIS A 75 -3.55 -4.14 -10.53
N GLY A 76 -3.65 -5.05 -11.49
CA GLY A 76 -2.91 -6.31 -11.50
C GLY A 76 -1.48 -6.11 -12.00
N ILE A 77 -0.49 -6.35 -11.15
CA ILE A 77 0.91 -6.49 -11.58
C ILE A 77 1.11 -7.91 -12.11
N ALA A 78 0.99 -8.07 -13.43
CA ALA A 78 1.41 -9.29 -14.10
C ALA A 78 2.91 -9.49 -13.85
N GLY A 79 3.30 -10.70 -13.43
CA GLY A 79 4.72 -11.05 -13.32
C GLY A 79 5.39 -10.78 -14.66
N ALA A 80 6.55 -10.11 -14.61
CA ALA A 80 7.35 -9.75 -15.77
C ALA A 80 7.45 -10.93 -16.75
N GLY A 81 6.65 -10.88 -17.81
CA GLY A 81 6.30 -12.05 -18.58
C GLY A 81 5.43 -11.68 -19.77
N ARG A 82 6.04 -10.90 -20.67
CA ARG A 82 5.58 -10.48 -22.00
C ARG A 82 4.78 -9.18 -22.11
N ARG A 83 5.44 -8.29 -22.86
CA ARG A 83 4.94 -7.26 -23.77
C ARG A 83 4.61 -5.88 -23.18
N GLY A 84 5.43 -4.93 -23.61
CA GLY A 84 4.89 -3.87 -24.47
C GLY A 84 5.07 -2.48 -23.89
N LEU A 85 6.17 -1.85 -24.27
CA LEU A 85 6.27 -0.39 -24.35
C LEU A 85 5.04 0.16 -25.09
N SER A 86 4.11 0.79 -24.37
CA SER A 86 3.26 1.83 -24.96
C SER A 86 2.91 2.87 -23.90
N GLY A 87 3.62 3.99 -23.99
CA GLY A 87 3.18 5.33 -23.63
C GLY A 87 2.32 5.54 -22.39
N GLN A 88 2.97 5.81 -21.25
CA GLN A 88 2.49 6.88 -20.38
C GLN A 88 3.64 7.87 -20.12
N ARG A 89 3.88 8.75 -21.09
CA ARG A 89 4.52 10.04 -20.84
C ARG A 89 3.45 10.94 -20.25
N GLY A 90 3.64 11.35 -18.98
CA GLY A 90 2.81 12.37 -18.34
C GLY A 90 2.87 13.71 -19.11
N PRO A 91 1.84 14.55 -18.99
CA PRO A 91 1.80 15.84 -19.66
C PRO A 91 2.92 16.74 -19.13
N ARG A 92 3.89 17.07 -20.00
CA ARG A 92 4.87 18.13 -19.72
C ARG A 92 4.12 19.45 -19.68
N ARG A 93 4.03 20.00 -18.48
CA ARG A 93 3.58 21.36 -18.19
C ARG A 93 4.45 22.34 -19.00
N ALA A 94 3.87 22.93 -20.04
CA ALA A 94 4.46 24.08 -20.72
C ALA A 94 4.34 25.29 -19.77
N SER A 95 5.47 25.86 -19.39
CA SER A 95 5.53 27.21 -18.82
C SER A 95 6.43 28.03 -19.73
N GLY A 96 5.80 28.92 -20.49
CA GLY A 96 6.48 29.99 -21.20
C GLY A 96 6.99 31.06 -20.23
N GLY A 97 8.01 31.78 -20.71
CA GLY A 97 8.71 32.88 -20.07
C GLY A 97 9.94 33.19 -20.90
#